data_AF-A0A0F9ZJL6-F1
#
_entry.id   AF-A0A0F9ZJL6-F1
#
_cell.length_a   1.000
_cell.length_b   1.000
_cell.length_c   1.000
_cell.angle_alpha   90.00
_cell.angle_beta   90.00
_cell.angle_gamma   90.00
#
_symmetry.space_group_name_H-M   'P 1'
#
loop_
_entity.id
_entity.type
_entity.pdbx_description
1 polymer ?
#
loop_
_entity_poly.entity_id
_entity_poly.type
_entity_poly.pdbx_seq_one_letter_code
_entity_poly.pdbx_strand_id
1 'polypeptide(L)'
;MKITISPSILVKRILIIALSFLLLLILIWFGYSLFSMNSSNPTFVPFVDIRKDALATKVQYESVEIDGKRITYKFEIIPLEVSKDESNYIITGVAKNYFERYEDIEDTRFVYSLPKGIGEFDFSSLEWGQPILLTTQYRVEKDFKYFIEYSWCILTNGYYKLIGSKERSTDGFCPVERDINRWSVEVLDVTE
;
A
#
# COMPACT_ATOMS: atom_id res chain seq x y z
N MET A 1 48.65 -38.66 22.20
CA MET A 1 48.36 -37.26 22.58
C MET A 1 46.88 -36.99 22.33
N LYS A 2 46.04 -36.98 23.38
CA LYS A 2 44.60 -36.65 23.23
C LYS A 2 44.48 -35.12 23.29
N ILE A 3 44.13 -34.50 22.16
CA ILE A 3 43.85 -33.07 22.11
C ILE A 3 42.45 -32.88 22.70
N THR A 4 42.39 -32.50 23.97
CA THR A 4 41.13 -32.15 24.63
C THR A 4 40.71 -30.76 24.17
N ILE A 5 39.89 -30.69 23.12
CA ILE A 5 39.32 -29.42 22.66
C ILE A 5 38.36 -28.94 23.76
N SER A 6 38.63 -27.75 24.31
CA SER A 6 37.74 -27.15 25.30
C SER A 6 36.34 -26.94 24.68
N PRO A 7 35.25 -27.35 25.36
CA PRO A 7 33.89 -27.17 24.84
C PRO A 7 33.56 -25.70 24.51
N SER A 8 34.21 -24.73 25.18
CA SER A 8 34.03 -23.31 24.88
C SER A 8 34.60 -22.88 23.51
N ILE A 9 35.67 -23.55 23.03
CA ILE A 9 36.26 -23.30 21.71
C ILE A 9 35.36 -23.90 20.63
N LEU A 10 34.78 -25.06 20.89
CA LEU A 10 33.91 -25.77 19.95
C LEU A 10 32.59 -25.01 19.75
N VAL A 11 31.96 -24.52 20.82
CA VAL A 11 30.76 -23.67 20.75
C VAL A 11 31.01 -22.38 19.97
N LYS A 12 32.13 -21.68 20.22
CA LYS A 12 32.50 -20.47 19.46
C LYS A 12 32.65 -20.75 17.96
N ARG A 13 33.27 -21.86 17.58
CA ARG A 13 33.42 -22.25 16.18
C ARG A 13 32.08 -22.52 15.51
N ILE A 14 31.18 -23.26 16.17
CA ILE A 14 29.83 -23.52 15.66
C ILE A 14 29.08 -22.19 15.47
N LEU A 15 29.16 -21.29 16.44
CA LEU A 15 28.47 -20.00 16.38
C LEU A 15 28.99 -19.13 15.23
N ILE A 16 30.30 -19.10 15.01
CA ILE A 16 30.91 -18.39 13.87
C ILE A 16 30.43 -19.00 12.56
N ILE A 17 30.46 -20.33 12.41
CA ILE A 17 30.00 -21.00 11.19
C ILE A 17 28.53 -20.71 10.92
N ALA A 18 27.68 -20.81 11.95
CA ALA A 18 26.26 -20.51 11.85
C ALA A 18 26.00 -19.05 11.46
N LEU A 19 26.73 -18.11 12.06
CA LEU A 19 26.64 -16.69 11.74
C LEU A 19 27.11 -16.40 10.29
N SER A 20 28.22 -16.99 9.86
CA SER A 20 28.71 -16.85 8.49
C SER A 20 27.71 -17.40 7.47
N PHE A 21 27.10 -18.56 7.77
CA PHE A 21 26.06 -19.13 6.91
C PHE A 21 24.81 -18.25 6.87
N LEU A 22 24.36 -17.73 8.02
CA LEU A 22 23.24 -16.79 8.09
C LEU A 22 23.51 -15.52 7.28
N LEU A 23 24.70 -14.93 7.41
CA LEU A 23 25.09 -13.75 6.65
C LEU A 23 25.12 -14.03 5.14
N LEU A 24 25.60 -15.20 4.72
CA LEU A 24 25.57 -15.61 3.32
C LEU A 24 24.13 -15.70 2.79
N LEU A 25 23.21 -16.29 3.56
CA LEU A 25 21.79 -16.35 3.19
C LEU A 25 21.17 -14.96 3.06
N ILE A 26 21.47 -14.05 3.99
CA ILE A 26 21.01 -12.66 3.95
C ILE A 26 21.54 -11.95 2.70
N LEU A 27 22.82 -12.13 2.36
CA LEU A 27 23.42 -11.55 1.16
C LEU A 27 22.78 -12.07 -0.13
N ILE A 28 22.55 -13.38 -0.22
CA ILE A 28 21.87 -13.99 -1.38
C ILE A 28 20.44 -13.45 -1.50
N TRP A 29 19.71 -13.38 -0.39
CA TRP A 29 18.33 -12.88 -0.36
C TRP A 29 18.24 -11.40 -0.79
N PHE A 30 19.06 -10.52 -0.22
CA PHE A 30 19.08 -9.11 -0.61
C PHE A 30 19.59 -8.92 -2.04
N GLY A 31 20.59 -9.68 -2.47
CA GLY A 31 21.11 -9.65 -3.83
C GLY A 31 20.04 -10.06 -4.86
N TYR A 32 19.32 -11.15 -4.59
CA TYR A 32 18.20 -11.58 -5.43
C TYR A 32 17.06 -10.56 -5.44
N SER A 33 16.77 -9.95 -4.29
CA SER A 33 15.72 -8.93 -4.18
C SER A 33 16.03 -7.70 -5.03
N LEU A 34 17.28 -7.21 -4.95
CA LEU A 34 17.75 -6.09 -5.76
C LEU A 34 17.73 -6.41 -7.26
N PHE A 35 18.16 -7.63 -7.62
CA PHE A 35 18.13 -8.09 -9.01
C PHE A 35 16.69 -8.17 -9.55
N SER A 36 15.79 -8.85 -8.84
CA SER A 36 14.38 -9.01 -9.23
C SER A 36 13.68 -7.66 -9.34
N MET A 37 13.89 -6.75 -8.40
CA MET A 37 13.29 -5.41 -8.40
C MET A 37 13.68 -4.57 -9.63
N ASN A 38 14.86 -4.80 -10.19
CA ASN A 38 15.39 -4.05 -11.34
C ASN A 38 15.24 -4.78 -12.68
N SER A 39 14.71 -6.01 -12.67
CA SER A 39 14.37 -6.78 -13.87
C SER A 39 13.26 -6.10 -14.67
N SER A 40 13.23 -6.36 -15.99
CA SER A 40 12.09 -6.03 -16.84
C SER A 40 10.82 -6.78 -16.44
N ASN A 41 10.99 -7.96 -15.86
CA ASN A 41 9.93 -8.82 -15.31
C ASN A 41 10.22 -9.05 -13.82
N PRO A 42 9.84 -8.11 -12.95
CA PRO A 42 10.03 -8.29 -11.50
C PRO A 42 9.12 -9.40 -10.98
N THR A 43 9.57 -10.13 -9.95
CA THR A 43 8.78 -11.19 -9.30
C THR A 43 7.46 -10.67 -8.73
N PHE A 44 7.47 -9.42 -8.26
CA PHE A 44 6.29 -8.74 -7.73
C PHE A 44 6.09 -7.39 -8.41
N VAL A 45 4.81 -7.06 -8.62
CA VAL A 45 4.32 -5.73 -8.97
C VAL A 45 3.95 -5.01 -7.68
N PRO A 46 4.41 -3.76 -7.46
CA PRO A 46 4.03 -3.02 -6.27
C PRO A 46 2.54 -2.67 -6.31
N PHE A 47 1.88 -2.71 -5.15
CA PHE A 47 0.57 -2.10 -4.94
C PHE A 47 0.56 -1.33 -3.63
N VAL A 48 -0.12 -0.18 -3.59
CA VAL A 48 -0.22 0.58 -2.33
C VAL A 48 -1.31 -0.03 -1.46
N ASP A 49 -0.95 -0.41 -0.24
CA ASP A 49 -1.91 -0.96 0.71
C ASP A 49 -2.78 0.15 1.32
N ILE A 50 -3.98 0.33 0.77
CA ILE A 50 -4.97 1.30 1.26
C ILE A 50 -5.96 0.69 2.26
N ARG A 51 -5.78 -0.55 2.72
CA ARG A 51 -6.77 -1.21 3.60
C ARG A 51 -6.97 -0.52 4.96
N LYS A 52 -6.03 0.34 5.36
CA LYS A 52 -6.10 1.15 6.59
C LYS A 52 -6.56 2.59 6.33
N ASP A 53 -6.78 2.97 5.07
CA ASP A 53 -7.20 4.32 4.71
C ASP A 53 -8.69 4.51 5.07
N ALA A 54 -9.01 5.63 5.72
CA ALA A 54 -10.36 5.90 6.22
C ALA A 54 -11.41 5.98 5.09
N LEU A 55 -11.02 6.44 3.90
CA LEU A 55 -11.87 6.43 2.72
C LEU A 55 -12.04 5.00 2.20
N ALA A 56 -10.93 4.27 1.99
CA ALA A 56 -10.95 2.94 1.40
C ALA A 56 -11.61 1.86 2.26
N THR A 57 -11.72 2.09 3.58
CA THR A 57 -12.46 1.19 4.49
C THR A 57 -13.98 1.35 4.39
N LYS A 58 -14.46 2.49 3.86
CA LYS A 58 -15.89 2.84 3.80
C LYS A 58 -16.42 2.90 2.37
N VAL A 59 -15.57 3.26 1.43
CA VAL A 59 -15.90 3.46 0.02
C VAL A 59 -15.10 2.49 -0.82
N GLN A 60 -15.78 1.64 -1.58
CA GLN A 60 -15.10 0.79 -2.55
C GLN A 60 -14.56 1.67 -3.69
N TYR A 61 -13.29 1.51 -4.02
CA TYR A 61 -12.71 2.13 -5.21
C TYR A 61 -13.28 1.51 -6.48
N GLU A 62 -13.48 2.33 -7.51
CA GLU A 62 -13.98 1.90 -8.82
C GLU A 62 -12.91 1.15 -9.60
N SER A 63 -11.69 1.69 -9.62
CA SER A 63 -10.57 1.11 -10.35
C SER A 63 -9.22 1.44 -9.70
N VAL A 64 -8.22 0.61 -10.05
CA VAL A 64 -6.81 0.84 -9.73
C VAL A 64 -6.05 0.92 -11.04
N GLU A 65 -5.35 2.03 -11.25
CA GLU A 65 -4.50 2.24 -12.43
C GLU A 65 -3.03 2.27 -11.99
N ILE A 66 -2.19 1.47 -12.65
CA ILE A 66 -0.74 1.43 -12.42
C ILE A 66 -0.05 1.98 -13.66
N ASP A 67 0.48 3.19 -13.56
CA ASP A 67 1.26 3.85 -14.62
C ASP A 67 2.70 4.07 -14.15
N GLY A 68 3.58 3.15 -14.52
CA GLY A 68 5.00 3.19 -14.18
C GLY A 68 5.26 3.20 -12.67
N LYS A 69 5.49 4.39 -12.12
CA LYS A 69 5.77 4.61 -10.68
C LYS A 69 4.56 5.19 -9.93
N ARG A 70 3.40 5.29 -10.58
CA ARG A 70 2.19 5.89 -10.03
C ARG A 70 1.12 4.84 -9.92
N ILE A 71 0.48 4.81 -8.75
CA ILE A 71 -0.68 3.99 -8.49
C ILE A 71 -1.82 4.94 -8.14
N THR A 72 -2.93 4.82 -8.85
CA THR A 72 -4.07 5.72 -8.74
C THR A 72 -5.30 4.92 -8.33
N TYR A 73 -6.04 5.43 -7.35
CA TYR A 73 -7.32 4.90 -6.89
C TYR A 73 -8.41 5.94 -7.10
N LYS A 74 -9.56 5.49 -7.60
CA LYS A 74 -10.71 6.34 -7.90
C LYS A 74 -11.88 5.96 -7.00
N PHE A 75 -12.44 6.94 -6.30
CA PHE A 75 -13.54 6.76 -5.34
C PHE A 75 -14.72 7.63 -5.74
N GLU A 76 -15.88 7.01 -5.95
CA GLU A 76 -17.13 7.74 -6.16
C GLU A 76 -17.79 8.03 -4.82
N ILE A 77 -17.93 9.31 -4.49
CA ILE A 77 -18.47 9.76 -3.19
C ILE A 77 -19.51 10.87 -3.38
N ILE A 78 -20.37 11.02 -2.38
CA ILE A 78 -21.27 12.16 -2.25
C ILE A 78 -20.81 12.96 -1.02
N PRO A 79 -20.24 14.16 -1.21
CA PRO A 79 -19.88 15.05 -0.11
C PRO A 79 -21.13 15.56 0.59
N LEU A 80 -21.18 15.42 1.92
CA LEU A 80 -22.26 15.96 2.75
C LEU A 80 -21.86 17.28 3.39
N GLU A 81 -20.61 17.36 3.84
CA GLU A 81 -20.04 18.55 4.46
C GLU A 81 -18.55 18.64 4.08
N VAL A 82 -18.10 19.86 3.75
CA VAL A 82 -16.68 20.14 3.54
C VAL A 82 -16.29 21.32 4.41
N SER A 83 -15.32 21.09 5.29
CA SER A 83 -14.67 22.15 6.05
C SER A 83 -13.21 22.29 5.61
N LYS A 84 -12.57 23.41 5.95
CA LYS A 84 -11.18 23.67 5.62
C LYS A 84 -10.45 24.22 6.83
N ASP A 85 -9.27 23.69 7.12
CA ASP A 85 -8.31 24.29 8.04
C ASP A 85 -7.18 24.97 7.24
N GLU A 86 -6.05 25.30 7.85
CA GLU A 86 -4.92 25.92 7.13
C GLU A 86 -4.28 24.99 6.11
N SER A 87 -4.19 23.69 6.40
CA SER A 87 -3.38 22.71 5.65
C SER A 87 -4.20 21.71 4.82
N ASN A 88 -5.47 21.50 5.16
CA ASN A 88 -6.31 20.42 4.65
C ASN A 88 -7.73 20.87 4.32
N TYR A 89 -8.36 20.13 3.40
CA TYR A 89 -9.81 20.01 3.29
C TYR A 89 -10.26 18.80 4.10
N ILE A 90 -11.31 18.95 4.90
CA ILE A 90 -11.91 17.86 5.67
C ILE A 90 -13.26 17.58 5.04
N ILE A 91 -13.38 16.42 4.40
CA ILE A 91 -14.59 15.97 3.72
C ILE A 91 -15.30 14.97 4.61
N THR A 92 -16.56 15.26 4.92
CA THR A 92 -17.50 14.27 5.44
C THR A 92 -18.41 13.87 4.29
N GLY A 93 -18.48 12.57 4.00
CA GLY A 93 -19.24 12.07 2.86
C GLY A 93 -19.67 10.63 3.03
N VAL A 94 -20.33 10.12 1.99
CA VAL A 94 -20.80 8.72 1.88
C VAL A 94 -20.39 8.15 0.53
N ALA A 95 -20.36 6.83 0.40
CA ALA A 95 -20.14 6.16 -0.88
C ALA A 95 -21.31 6.49 -1.84
N LYS A 96 -21.06 6.80 -3.11
CA LYS A 96 -22.14 7.14 -4.07
C LYS A 96 -23.22 6.05 -4.19
N ASN A 97 -22.81 4.78 -4.10
CA ASN A 97 -23.68 3.61 -4.22
C ASN A 97 -24.28 3.15 -2.87
N TYR A 98 -24.34 4.01 -1.86
CA TYR A 98 -24.79 3.60 -0.53
C TYR A 98 -26.22 3.05 -0.53
N PHE A 99 -27.13 3.64 -1.31
CA PHE A 99 -28.53 3.23 -1.42
C PHE A 99 -28.71 1.78 -1.92
N GLU A 100 -27.80 1.29 -2.76
CA GLU A 100 -27.91 -0.05 -3.35
C GLU A 100 -27.29 -1.13 -2.48
N ARG A 101 -26.40 -0.75 -1.55
CA ARG A 101 -25.48 -1.69 -0.90
C ARG A 101 -25.56 -1.71 0.62
N TYR A 102 -26.18 -0.72 1.23
CA TYR A 102 -26.20 -0.56 2.69
C TYR A 102 -27.61 -0.29 3.19
N GLU A 103 -27.93 -0.86 4.34
CA GLU A 103 -29.23 -0.64 5.01
C GLU A 103 -29.26 0.70 5.75
N ASP A 104 -28.10 1.15 6.25
CA ASP A 104 -27.91 2.43 6.94
C ASP A 104 -26.84 3.28 6.24
N ILE A 105 -27.14 4.57 6.03
CA ILE A 105 -26.21 5.55 5.47
C ILE A 105 -24.96 5.72 6.35
N GLU A 106 -25.11 5.60 7.68
CA GLU A 106 -24.03 5.75 8.64
C GLU A 106 -22.94 4.67 8.49
N ASP A 107 -23.27 3.51 7.91
CA ASP A 107 -22.30 2.44 7.64
C ASP A 107 -21.26 2.86 6.61
N THR A 108 -21.62 3.76 5.69
CA THR A 108 -20.76 4.29 4.62
C THR A 108 -20.19 5.67 4.91
N ARG A 109 -20.62 6.29 6.00
CA ARG A 109 -20.16 7.62 6.36
C ARG A 109 -18.69 7.59 6.72
N PHE A 110 -17.95 8.55 6.17
CA PHE A 110 -16.53 8.72 6.42
C PHE A 110 -16.17 10.18 6.67
N VAL A 111 -15.03 10.38 7.31
CA VAL A 111 -14.36 11.67 7.41
C VAL A 111 -12.96 11.49 6.83
N TYR A 112 -12.59 12.34 5.88
CA TYR A 112 -11.33 12.25 5.16
C TYR A 112 -10.62 13.58 5.07
N SER A 113 -9.31 13.58 5.33
CA SER A 113 -8.47 14.77 5.29
C SER A 113 -7.63 14.77 4.01
N LEU A 114 -7.80 15.79 3.18
CA LEU A 114 -7.08 16.00 1.93
C LEU A 114 -6.12 17.18 2.05
N PRO A 115 -4.79 16.96 1.96
CA PRO A 115 -3.83 18.06 2.08
C PRO A 115 -3.87 19.00 0.87
N LYS A 116 -3.99 20.31 1.11
CA LYS A 116 -4.09 21.33 0.04
C LYS A 116 -2.82 21.47 -0.79
N GLY A 117 -1.66 21.09 -0.23
CA GLY A 117 -0.38 21.22 -0.92
C GLY A 117 -0.19 20.26 -2.10
N ILE A 118 -1.03 19.25 -2.24
CA ILE A 118 -0.89 18.17 -3.24
C ILE A 118 -2.14 18.00 -4.12
N GLY A 119 -3.09 18.92 -4.02
CA GLY A 119 -4.30 18.93 -4.84
C GLY A 119 -5.13 20.17 -4.55
N GLU A 120 -5.95 20.57 -5.52
CA GLU A 120 -6.79 21.75 -5.41
C GLU A 120 -8.12 21.49 -6.10
N PHE A 121 -9.21 21.88 -5.43
CA PHE A 121 -10.55 21.85 -5.96
C PHE A 121 -11.41 22.89 -5.23
N ASP A 122 -12.28 23.58 -5.95
CA ASP A 122 -13.21 24.53 -5.37
C ASP A 122 -14.50 23.83 -4.93
N PHE A 123 -14.51 23.31 -3.70
CA PHE A 123 -15.68 22.68 -3.10
C PHE A 123 -16.88 23.63 -2.91
N SER A 124 -16.70 24.95 -3.01
CA SER A 124 -17.82 25.89 -2.94
C SER A 124 -18.67 25.93 -4.21
N SER A 125 -18.15 25.37 -5.31
CA SER A 125 -18.87 25.23 -6.57
C SER A 125 -19.80 24.02 -6.62
N LEU A 126 -19.76 23.13 -5.62
CA LEU A 126 -20.58 21.92 -5.60
C LEU A 126 -22.00 22.21 -5.14
N GLU A 127 -22.96 21.64 -5.86
CA GLU A 127 -24.35 21.58 -5.41
C GLU A 127 -24.50 20.53 -4.30
N TRP A 128 -25.50 20.72 -3.43
CA TRP A 128 -25.75 19.79 -2.34
C TRP A 128 -26.14 18.41 -2.89
N GLY A 129 -25.45 17.36 -2.41
CA GLY A 129 -25.69 15.99 -2.85
C GLY A 129 -25.10 15.65 -4.22
N GLN A 130 -24.34 16.56 -4.85
CA GLN A 130 -23.71 16.32 -6.13
C GLN A 130 -22.57 15.28 -6.00
N PRO A 131 -22.62 14.17 -6.76
CA PRO A 131 -21.59 13.14 -6.69
C PRO A 131 -20.27 13.62 -7.31
N ILE A 132 -19.16 13.18 -6.73
CA ILE A 132 -17.82 13.46 -7.22
C ILE A 132 -16.99 12.19 -7.32
N LEU A 133 -16.00 12.21 -8.21
CA LEU A 133 -14.94 11.23 -8.32
C LEU A 133 -13.69 11.78 -7.65
N LEU A 134 -13.40 11.30 -6.44
CA LEU A 134 -12.15 11.60 -5.74
C LEU A 134 -11.06 10.63 -6.20
N THR A 135 -10.04 11.17 -6.84
CA THR A 135 -8.89 10.40 -7.30
C THR A 135 -7.71 10.64 -6.36
N THR A 136 -7.18 9.58 -5.74
CA THR A 136 -5.94 9.63 -4.96
C THR A 136 -4.81 8.95 -5.71
N GLN A 137 -3.65 9.59 -5.74
CA GLN A 137 -2.47 9.11 -6.42
C GLN A 137 -1.32 8.96 -5.44
N TYR A 138 -0.58 7.87 -5.62
CA TYR A 138 0.57 7.49 -4.81
C TYR A 138 1.78 7.29 -5.72
N ARG A 139 2.95 7.70 -5.24
CA ARG A 139 4.22 7.52 -5.94
C ARG A 139 5.02 6.39 -5.28
N VAL A 140 5.31 5.36 -6.06
CA VAL A 140 6.18 4.25 -5.66
C VAL A 140 7.59 4.53 -6.18
N GLU A 141 8.40 5.19 -5.37
CA GLU A 141 9.82 5.38 -5.65
C GLU A 141 10.60 4.10 -5.32
N LYS A 142 11.62 3.78 -6.12
CA LYS A 142 12.55 2.67 -5.85
C LYS A 142 13.63 3.10 -4.87
N ASP A 143 13.21 3.56 -3.71
CA ASP A 143 14.08 3.99 -2.61
C ASP A 143 14.47 2.81 -1.71
N PHE A 144 15.21 3.10 -0.64
CA PHE A 144 15.62 2.08 0.32
C PHE A 144 14.40 1.46 1.05
N LYS A 145 13.35 2.25 1.32
CA LYS A 145 12.10 1.73 1.93
C LYS A 145 11.47 0.68 1.03
N TYR A 146 11.30 0.98 -0.25
CA TYR A 146 10.79 0.05 -1.25
C TYR A 146 11.63 -1.22 -1.34
N PHE A 147 12.96 -1.10 -1.33
CA PHE A 147 13.84 -2.25 -1.37
C PHE A 147 13.61 -3.20 -0.18
N ILE A 148 13.42 -2.67 1.03
CA ILE A 148 13.14 -3.48 2.23
C ILE A 148 11.77 -4.15 2.14
N GLU A 149 10.72 -3.41 1.77
CA GLU A 149 9.37 -3.95 1.56
C GLU A 149 9.37 -5.08 0.50
N TYR A 150 10.03 -4.84 -0.63
CA TYR A 150 10.15 -5.81 -1.71
C TYR A 150 10.94 -7.07 -1.30
N SER A 151 12.04 -6.89 -0.56
CA SER A 151 12.82 -8.00 -0.03
C SER A 151 11.96 -8.86 0.91
N TRP A 152 11.15 -8.22 1.75
CA TRP A 152 10.21 -8.91 2.64
C TRP A 152 9.17 -9.74 1.88
N CYS A 153 8.62 -9.20 0.78
CA CYS A 153 7.72 -9.94 -0.10
C CYS A 153 8.39 -11.21 -0.67
N ILE A 154 9.66 -11.11 -1.09
CA ILE A 154 10.44 -12.27 -1.57
C ILE A 154 10.62 -13.32 -0.48
N LEU A 155 11.02 -12.90 0.73
CA LEU A 155 11.24 -13.83 1.84
C LEU A 155 9.94 -14.55 2.22
N THR A 156 8.86 -13.78 2.36
CA THR A 156 7.54 -14.27 2.75
C THR A 156 7.02 -15.29 1.75
N ASN A 157 7.07 -14.97 0.45
CA ASN A 157 6.70 -15.92 -0.61
C ASN A 157 7.58 -17.17 -0.63
N GLY A 158 8.89 -17.03 -0.44
CA GLY A 158 9.81 -18.17 -0.33
C GLY A 158 9.46 -19.07 0.84
N TYR A 159 9.21 -18.49 2.02
CA TYR A 159 8.80 -19.21 3.21
C TYR A 159 7.49 -19.98 3.01
N TYR A 160 6.45 -19.32 2.48
CA TYR A 160 5.15 -19.96 2.24
C TYR A 160 5.21 -21.09 1.21
N LYS A 161 6.02 -20.93 0.16
CA LYS A 161 6.29 -22.01 -0.81
C LYS A 161 6.97 -23.22 -0.15
N LEU A 162 7.88 -23.00 0.81
CA LEU A 162 8.57 -24.08 1.51
C LEU A 162 7.64 -24.86 2.45
N ILE A 163 6.75 -24.18 3.17
CA ILE A 163 5.81 -24.82 4.11
C ILE A 163 4.54 -25.36 3.44
N GLY A 164 4.41 -25.22 2.11
CA GLY A 164 3.27 -25.72 1.35
C GLY A 164 1.94 -25.01 1.64
N SER A 165 1.99 -23.85 2.28
CA SER A 165 0.80 -23.05 2.56
C SER A 165 0.49 -22.13 1.38
N LYS A 166 -0.74 -22.23 0.87
CA LYS A 166 -1.27 -21.28 -0.11
C LYS A 166 -1.69 -20.01 0.61
N GLU A 167 -0.74 -19.14 0.95
CA GLU A 167 -1.15 -17.78 1.28
C GLU A 167 -1.58 -17.08 -0.02
N ARG A 168 -2.82 -16.61 -0.08
CA ARG A 168 -3.35 -15.77 -1.18
C ARG A 168 -2.63 -14.41 -1.30
N SER A 169 -1.71 -14.10 -0.39
CA SER A 169 -1.38 -12.73 -0.01
C SER A 169 -0.53 -11.96 -1.01
N THR A 170 0.07 -12.61 -2.01
CA THR A 170 1.02 -11.93 -2.89
C THR A 170 0.97 -12.36 -4.35
N ASP A 171 -0.19 -12.78 -4.88
CA ASP A 171 -0.49 -13.20 -6.28
C ASP A 171 0.24 -12.40 -7.41
N GLY A 172 1.57 -12.45 -7.46
CA GLY A 172 2.41 -11.48 -8.19
C GLY A 172 2.46 -10.06 -7.60
N PHE A 173 1.89 -9.77 -6.42
CA PHE A 173 1.81 -8.42 -5.86
C PHE A 173 2.57 -8.24 -4.54
N CYS A 174 3.21 -7.08 -4.36
CA CYS A 174 3.89 -6.71 -3.13
C CYS A 174 3.26 -5.45 -2.51
N PRO A 175 2.67 -5.53 -1.31
CA PRO A 175 2.10 -4.37 -0.63
C PRO A 175 3.20 -3.39 -0.24
N VAL A 176 2.98 -2.12 -0.53
CA VAL A 176 3.86 -1.03 -0.12
C VAL A 176 3.06 0.06 0.60
N GLU A 177 3.66 0.69 1.60
CA GLU A 177 3.01 1.78 2.36
C GLU A 177 3.49 3.14 1.83
N ARG A 178 2.60 3.90 1.18
CA ARG A 178 2.92 5.20 0.60
C ARG A 178 1.89 6.24 1.00
N ASP A 179 2.36 7.46 1.21
CA ASP A 179 1.50 8.61 1.40
C ASP A 179 0.96 9.10 0.06
N ILE A 180 -0.21 9.74 0.09
CA ILE A 180 -0.79 10.37 -1.09
C ILE A 180 0.16 11.48 -1.54
N ASN A 181 0.50 11.47 -2.83
CA ASN A 181 1.37 12.49 -3.41
C ASN A 181 0.59 13.46 -4.30
N ARG A 182 -0.62 13.09 -4.72
CA ARG A 182 -1.55 13.97 -5.44
C ARG A 182 -2.98 13.51 -5.25
N TRP A 183 -3.92 14.44 -5.23
CA TRP A 183 -5.34 14.13 -5.39
C TRP A 183 -6.01 15.08 -6.36
N SER A 184 -7.13 14.64 -6.93
CA SER A 184 -7.99 15.45 -7.80
C SER A 184 -9.45 15.07 -7.62
N VAL A 185 -10.34 16.01 -7.93
CA VAL A 185 -11.78 15.82 -7.86
C VAL A 185 -12.37 16.13 -9.24
N GLU A 186 -13.21 15.24 -9.72
CA GLU A 186 -14.03 15.43 -10.91
C GLU A 186 -15.50 15.39 -10.50
N VAL A 187 -16.31 16.31 -11.03
CA VAL A 187 -17.75 16.33 -10.77
C VAL A 187 -18.41 15.32 -11.70
N LEU A 188 -19.25 14.44 -11.15
CA LEU A 188 -19.96 13.45 -11.92
C LEU A 188 -21.33 14.01 -12.33
N ASP A 189 -21.68 13.85 -13.60
CA ASP A 189 -23.02 14.19 -14.07
C ASP A 189 -24.05 13.27 -13.38
N VAL A 190 -25.09 13.88 -12.82
CA VAL A 190 -26.26 13.14 -12.35
C VAL A 190 -26.98 12.64 -13.58
N THR A 191 -26.72 11.39 -13.97
CA THR A 191 -27.53 10.73 -14.99
C THR A 191 -28.88 10.43 -14.37
N GLU A 192 -29.91 11.16 -14.81
CA GLU A 192 -31.32 10.90 -14.50
C GLU A 192 -31.78 9.51 -14.94
#